data_AF-A0AAN6P7C4-F1
#
_entry.id   AF-A0AAN6P7C4-F1
#
_cell.length_a   1.000
_cell.length_b   1.000
_cell.length_c   1.000
_cell.angle_alpha   90.00
_cell.angle_beta   90.00
_cell.angle_gamma   90.00
#
_symmetry.space_group_name_H-M   'P 1'
#
loop_
_entity.id
_entity.type
_entity.pdbx_description
1 polymer ?
#
loop_
_entity_poly.entity_id
_entity_poly.type
_entity_poly.pdbx_seq_one_letter_code
_entity_poly.pdbx_strand_id
1 'polypeptide(L)'
;MAGPQLDAILDKQHRNVLNGAVRNVLGTELALETCAQIADGLPLARVAYDQYGRRREQGHPVSGHTSLCPGAEEIARDFLSGFAIDRLNFDDQLLQAYQSAPPGHHSFHCRLIELVAVAVHKMAVLLFGQGHRVHDKEPKNATSSIDIVSSWQSRLNREALIPPPGPTLFEHVSYGARDQYPDGVADAVGYWAENIILGGVVLFDRSEAWDDERTPEPNVYLHSDRDGVTFRVWQALDEQQQALVDFLLSSSPVGTCPCPLAASDKNLTRINPEGATEKKVYRDIWEREPPNRRGGFGARGLGGCIMRPLDYPKEALSKLESCLKYYAAFQTPVREKGGVLENFA
;
A
#
# COMPACT_ATOMS: atom_id res chain seq x y z
N MET A 1 17.25 22.20 15.17
CA MET A 1 16.62 22.13 16.50
C MET A 1 15.92 20.78 16.56
N ALA A 2 16.26 19.95 17.55
CA ALA A 2 15.70 18.61 17.72
C ALA A 2 14.18 18.68 17.97
N GLY A 3 13.42 17.72 17.42
CA GLY A 3 11.96 17.71 17.47
C GLY A 3 11.43 17.53 18.91
N PRO A 4 10.56 18.41 19.41
CA PRO A 4 10.15 18.46 20.82
C PRO A 4 9.05 17.46 21.24
N GLN A 5 8.45 16.69 20.33
CA GLN A 5 7.28 15.86 20.65
C GLN A 5 7.64 14.52 21.30
N LEU A 6 8.56 13.77 20.69
CA LEU A 6 8.91 12.43 21.16
C LEU A 6 9.49 12.45 22.57
N ASP A 7 10.40 13.38 22.87
CA ASP A 7 11.02 13.51 24.19
C ASP A 7 10.05 14.04 25.26
N ALA A 8 8.93 14.66 24.86
CA ALA A 8 7.91 15.14 25.78
C ALA A 8 6.93 14.03 26.22
N ILE A 9 6.77 12.98 25.42
CA ILE A 9 5.78 11.92 25.66
C ILE A 9 6.44 10.58 25.96
N LEU A 10 7.49 10.21 25.22
CA LEU A 10 8.16 8.92 25.35
C LEU A 10 9.33 9.01 26.33
N ASP A 11 9.47 8.00 27.17
CA ASP A 11 10.70 7.77 27.90
C ASP A 11 11.82 7.34 26.94
N LYS A 12 13.06 7.35 27.46
CA LYS A 12 14.25 7.01 26.69
C LYS A 12 14.21 5.58 26.13
N GLN A 13 13.61 4.62 26.83
CA GLN A 13 13.54 3.23 26.39
C GLN A 13 12.59 3.08 25.21
N HIS A 14 11.35 3.57 25.32
CA HIS A 14 10.34 3.55 24.27
C HIS A 14 10.84 4.27 23.02
N ARG A 15 11.43 5.46 23.19
CA ARG A 15 12.03 6.23 22.09
C ARG A 15 13.14 5.44 21.39
N ASN A 16 14.03 4.80 22.14
CA ASN A 16 15.12 4.04 21.56
C ASN A 16 14.62 2.80 20.80
N VAL A 17 13.61 2.11 21.33
CA VAL A 17 12.98 0.96 20.66
C VAL A 17 12.32 1.41 19.36
N LEU A 18 11.51 2.47 19.39
CA LEU A 18 10.88 3.01 18.18
C LEU A 18 11.92 3.43 17.14
N ASN A 19 12.96 4.15 17.55
CA ASN A 19 14.05 4.57 16.66
C ASN A 19 14.77 3.37 16.04
N GLY A 20 15.06 2.34 16.84
CA GLY A 20 15.65 1.09 16.35
C GLY A 20 14.76 0.39 15.32
N ALA A 21 13.47 0.24 15.64
CA ALA A 21 12.49 -0.39 14.76
C ALA A 21 12.36 0.31 13.41
N VAL A 22 12.26 1.64 13.41
CA VAL A 22 12.21 2.43 12.17
C VAL A 22 13.51 2.29 11.37
N ARG A 23 14.68 2.33 12.03
CA ARG A 23 15.97 2.13 11.36
C ARG A 23 16.12 0.73 10.77
N ASN A 24 15.59 -0.30 11.43
CA ASN A 24 15.60 -1.66 10.91
C ASN A 24 14.81 -1.76 9.60
N VAL A 25 13.61 -1.17 9.54
CA VAL A 25 12.80 -1.15 8.30
C VAL A 25 13.46 -0.31 7.21
N LEU A 26 13.88 0.91 7.53
CA LEU A 26 14.47 1.85 6.57
C LEU A 26 15.88 1.45 6.10
N GLY A 27 16.55 0.56 6.84
CA GLY A 27 17.85 -0.02 6.47
C GLY A 27 17.76 -1.17 5.46
N THR A 28 16.55 -1.58 5.05
CA THR A 28 16.37 -2.66 4.06
C THR A 28 16.64 -2.19 2.63
N GLU A 29 17.09 -3.10 1.77
CA GLU A 29 17.25 -2.82 0.33
C GLU A 29 15.92 -2.42 -0.32
N LEU A 30 14.80 -2.98 0.16
CA LEU A 30 13.46 -2.65 -0.32
C LEU A 30 13.07 -1.21 0.02
N ALA A 31 13.39 -0.73 1.24
CA ALA A 31 13.17 0.67 1.61
C ALA A 31 14.04 1.60 0.77
N LEU A 32 15.31 1.25 0.53
CA LEU A 32 16.21 2.01 -0.35
C LEU A 32 15.65 2.12 -1.76
N GLU A 33 15.26 1.01 -2.38
CA GLU A 33 14.71 1.02 -3.75
C GLU A 33 13.39 1.78 -3.82
N THR A 34 12.54 1.67 -2.80
CA THR A 34 11.27 2.42 -2.73
C THR A 34 11.55 3.92 -2.70
N CYS A 35 12.50 4.36 -1.86
CA CYS A 35 12.92 5.76 -1.79
C CYS A 35 13.56 6.23 -3.11
N ALA A 36 14.37 5.39 -3.75
CA ALA A 36 15.00 5.71 -5.01
C ALA A 36 13.98 5.90 -6.12
N GLN A 37 12.92 5.08 -6.18
CA GLN A 37 11.79 5.30 -7.10
C GLN A 37 11.07 6.62 -6.81
N ILE A 38 10.80 6.96 -5.54
CA ILE A 38 10.18 8.24 -5.17
C ILE A 38 11.05 9.42 -5.62
N ALA A 39 12.37 9.35 -5.39
CA ALA A 39 13.31 10.38 -5.81
C ALA A 39 13.39 10.49 -7.35
N ASP A 40 13.39 9.35 -8.03
CA ASP A 40 13.34 9.25 -9.48
C ASP A 40 12.08 9.93 -10.05
N GLY A 41 10.95 9.71 -9.40
CA GLY A 41 9.65 10.29 -9.70
C GLY A 41 8.72 9.35 -10.47
N LEU A 42 9.22 8.17 -10.89
CA LEU A 42 8.40 7.10 -11.46
C LEU A 42 8.69 5.76 -10.77
N PRO A 43 7.67 4.90 -10.59
CA PRO A 43 7.92 3.52 -10.21
C PRO A 43 8.60 2.79 -11.37
N LEU A 44 9.42 1.80 -11.05
CA LEU A 44 9.92 0.84 -12.02
C LEU A 44 8.72 0.10 -12.64
N ALA A 45 8.84 -0.25 -13.92
CA ALA A 45 7.80 -0.97 -14.65
C ALA A 45 7.29 -2.18 -13.86
N ARG A 46 8.20 -3.02 -13.36
CA ARG A 46 7.81 -4.21 -12.58
C ARG A 46 6.99 -3.88 -11.33
N VAL A 47 7.23 -2.75 -10.66
CA VAL A 47 6.47 -2.32 -9.49
C VAL A 47 5.13 -1.73 -9.90
N ALA A 48 5.11 -0.96 -10.98
CA ALA A 48 3.90 -0.37 -11.55
C ALA A 48 2.90 -1.42 -12.05
N TYR A 49 3.40 -2.58 -12.51
CA TYR A 49 2.60 -3.71 -13.02
C TYR A 49 2.31 -4.78 -11.95
N ASP A 50 2.98 -4.76 -10.80
CA ASP A 50 2.70 -5.65 -9.65
C ASP A 50 1.46 -5.19 -8.85
N GLN A 51 0.55 -4.43 -9.44
CA GLN A 51 -0.63 -3.90 -8.75
C GLN A 51 -1.88 -4.73 -8.99
N TYR A 52 -2.70 -4.95 -7.95
CA TYR A 52 -3.92 -5.74 -8.07
C TYR A 52 -4.95 -5.03 -8.95
N GLY A 53 -5.50 -5.75 -9.93
CA GLY A 53 -6.65 -5.31 -10.72
C GLY A 53 -6.38 -4.18 -11.72
N ARG A 54 -5.31 -3.39 -11.54
CA ARG A 54 -4.84 -2.41 -12.51
C ARG A 54 -3.81 -3.03 -13.44
N ARG A 55 -4.27 -3.88 -14.35
CA ARG A 55 -3.46 -4.19 -15.54
C ARG A 55 -3.37 -2.92 -16.38
N ARG A 56 -2.34 -2.11 -16.14
CA ARG A 56 -1.97 -1.03 -17.05
C ARG A 56 -1.85 -1.65 -18.44
N GLU A 57 -2.35 -0.95 -19.44
CA GLU A 57 -2.41 -1.53 -20.78
C GLU A 57 -1.01 -1.78 -21.35
N GLN A 58 -0.93 -2.74 -22.28
CA GLN A 58 0.22 -2.88 -23.16
C GLN A 58 0.41 -1.55 -23.91
N GLY A 59 1.52 -0.85 -23.66
CA GLY A 59 1.83 0.44 -24.27
C GLY A 59 1.81 1.64 -23.32
N HIS A 60 1.48 1.48 -22.03
CA HIS A 60 1.68 2.56 -21.06
C HIS A 60 3.18 2.93 -21.00
N PRO A 61 3.56 4.22 -21.10
CA PRO A 61 4.96 4.66 -21.11
C PRO A 61 5.84 4.16 -19.95
N VAL A 62 5.25 3.86 -18.78
CA VAL A 62 5.97 3.29 -17.63
C VAL A 62 6.60 1.94 -17.95
N SER A 63 6.12 1.22 -18.98
CA SER A 63 6.75 -0.01 -19.50
C SER A 63 8.23 0.17 -19.83
N GLY A 64 8.62 1.37 -20.28
CA GLY A 64 10.01 1.68 -20.63
C GLY A 64 10.90 1.98 -19.42
N HIS A 65 10.32 2.20 -18.23
CA HIS A 65 11.06 2.56 -17.03
C HIS A 65 11.53 1.32 -16.27
N THR A 66 12.50 0.60 -16.83
CA THR A 66 12.97 -0.70 -16.29
C THR A 66 14.13 -0.59 -15.31
N SER A 67 14.77 0.58 -15.24
CA SER A 67 15.86 0.91 -14.32
C SER A 67 15.73 2.35 -13.86
N LEU A 68 16.19 2.63 -12.63
CA LEU A 68 16.26 3.98 -12.09
C LEU A 68 17.15 4.89 -12.95
N CYS A 69 16.87 6.19 -12.96
CA CYS A 69 17.75 7.16 -13.59
C CYS A 69 19.02 7.38 -12.74
N PRO A 70 20.16 7.74 -13.37
CA PRO A 70 21.38 8.06 -12.63
C PRO A 70 21.14 9.16 -11.58
N GLY A 71 21.62 8.97 -10.35
CA GLY A 71 21.44 9.94 -9.25
C GLY A 71 20.27 9.65 -8.32
N ALA A 72 19.28 8.85 -8.73
CA ALA A 72 18.10 8.58 -7.92
C ALA A 72 18.42 7.74 -6.67
N GLU A 73 19.30 6.75 -6.81
CA GLU A 73 19.72 5.90 -5.70
C GLU A 73 20.60 6.66 -4.70
N GLU A 74 21.50 7.52 -5.17
CA GLU A 74 22.34 8.36 -4.33
C GLU A 74 21.49 9.30 -3.47
N ILE A 75 20.48 9.96 -4.07
CA ILE A 75 19.52 10.79 -3.33
C ILE A 75 18.80 9.99 -2.25
N ALA A 76 18.38 8.76 -2.56
CA ALA A 76 17.72 7.90 -1.58
C ALA A 76 18.65 7.47 -0.44
N ARG A 77 19.91 7.11 -0.74
CA ARG A 77 20.93 6.78 0.27
C ARG A 77 21.21 7.97 1.18
N ASP A 78 21.38 9.16 0.62
CA ASP A 78 21.62 10.40 1.38
C ASP A 78 20.42 10.73 2.27
N PHE A 79 19.20 10.62 1.73
CA PHE A 79 17.98 10.87 2.48
C PHE A 79 17.80 9.88 3.65
N LEU A 80 17.98 8.58 3.41
CA LEU A 80 17.83 7.53 4.44
C LEU A 80 18.92 7.60 5.50
N SER A 81 20.17 7.89 5.12
CA SER A 81 21.28 8.03 6.07
C SER A 81 21.12 9.24 7.00
N GLY A 82 20.52 10.33 6.49
CA GLY A 82 20.17 11.52 7.25
C GLY A 82 18.77 11.47 7.90
N PHE A 83 18.05 10.35 7.80
CA PHE A 83 16.70 10.24 8.34
C PHE A 83 16.72 10.14 9.87
N ALA A 84 15.90 10.95 10.53
CA ALA A 84 15.73 10.95 11.97
C ALA A 84 14.24 10.98 12.30
N ILE A 85 13.82 10.11 13.23
CA ILE A 85 12.41 10.01 13.64
C ILE A 85 11.89 11.32 14.26
N ASP A 86 12.78 12.16 14.79
CA ASP A 86 12.46 13.48 15.35
C ASP A 86 11.94 14.48 14.30
N ARG A 87 12.04 14.15 13.01
CA ARG A 87 11.46 14.94 11.91
C ARG A 87 9.99 14.65 11.69
N LEU A 88 9.45 13.62 12.34
CA LEU A 88 8.08 13.16 12.18
C LEU A 88 7.22 13.68 13.32
N ASN A 89 6.02 14.14 12.98
CA ASN A 89 4.96 14.38 13.97
C ASN A 89 4.06 13.16 14.03
N PHE A 90 3.97 12.53 15.18
CA PHE A 90 3.03 11.43 15.44
C PHE A 90 1.77 11.97 16.11
N ASP A 91 0.71 11.17 16.13
CA ASP A 91 -0.45 11.48 16.96
C ASP A 91 -0.09 11.34 18.45
N ASP A 92 -0.46 12.33 19.27
CA ASP A 92 -0.12 12.35 20.70
C ASP A 92 -0.79 11.19 21.45
N GLN A 93 -2.01 10.81 21.08
CA GLN A 93 -2.73 9.71 21.72
C GLN A 93 -2.06 8.37 21.39
N LEU A 94 -1.61 8.20 20.14
CA LEU A 94 -0.82 7.03 19.74
C LEU A 94 0.50 6.93 20.50
N LEU A 95 1.24 8.04 20.65
CA LEU A 95 2.47 8.06 21.44
C LEU A 95 2.21 7.73 22.92
N GLN A 96 1.16 8.28 23.51
CA GLN A 96 0.78 7.97 24.89
C GLN A 96 0.33 6.52 25.06
N ALA A 97 -0.41 5.97 24.09
CA ALA A 97 -0.81 4.57 24.10
C ALA A 97 0.39 3.63 23.99
N TYR A 98 1.37 3.97 23.15
CA TYR A 98 2.63 3.23 23.06
C TYR A 98 3.43 3.29 24.36
N GLN A 99 3.60 4.48 24.95
CA GLN A 99 4.30 4.67 26.22
C GLN A 99 3.65 3.92 27.39
N SER A 100 2.33 3.77 27.34
CA SER A 100 1.55 3.10 28.40
C SER A 100 1.48 1.59 28.23
N ALA A 101 1.82 1.07 27.05
CA ALA A 101 1.76 -0.35 26.75
C ALA A 101 2.99 -1.09 27.33
N PRO A 102 2.82 -2.15 28.13
CA PRO A 102 3.96 -2.84 28.73
C PRO A 102 4.84 -3.53 27.68
N PRO A 103 6.18 -3.38 27.71
CA PRO A 103 7.06 -4.07 26.78
C PRO A 103 6.86 -5.60 26.80
N GLY A 104 6.78 -6.21 25.62
CA GLY A 104 6.54 -7.64 25.45
C GLY A 104 5.06 -8.04 25.47
N HIS A 105 4.15 -7.12 25.77
CA HIS A 105 2.72 -7.34 25.62
C HIS A 105 2.26 -7.13 24.18
N HIS A 106 1.11 -7.72 23.86
CA HIS A 106 0.52 -7.64 22.52
C HIS A 106 0.13 -6.22 22.14
N SER A 107 -0.49 -5.47 23.06
CA SER A 107 -0.75 -4.04 22.91
C SER A 107 0.50 -3.23 22.54
N PHE A 108 1.64 -3.50 23.17
CA PHE A 108 2.92 -2.84 22.86
C PHE A 108 3.39 -3.17 21.43
N HIS A 109 3.26 -4.43 21.02
CA HIS A 109 3.59 -4.86 19.66
C HIS A 109 2.72 -4.15 18.61
N CYS A 110 1.40 -4.09 18.81
CA CYS A 110 0.48 -3.41 17.90
C CYS A 110 0.81 -1.91 17.77
N ARG A 111 1.01 -1.21 18.90
CA ARG A 111 1.34 0.23 18.89
C ARG A 111 2.72 0.51 18.27
N LEU A 112 3.71 -0.36 18.48
CA LEU A 112 5.02 -0.26 17.82
C LEU A 112 4.89 -0.40 16.30
N ILE A 113 4.15 -1.42 15.83
CA ILE A 113 3.90 -1.62 14.39
C ILE A 113 3.17 -0.40 13.80
N GLU A 114 2.19 0.15 14.51
CA GLU A 114 1.44 1.34 14.11
C GLU A 114 2.35 2.56 13.91
N LEU A 115 3.22 2.85 14.88
CA LEU A 115 4.18 3.94 14.79
C LEU A 115 5.21 3.72 13.66
N VAL A 116 5.64 2.48 13.43
CA VAL A 116 6.53 2.13 12.30
C VAL A 116 5.83 2.34 10.96
N ALA A 117 4.57 1.93 10.81
CA ALA A 117 3.79 2.17 9.59
C ALA A 117 3.63 3.68 9.32
N VAL A 118 3.30 4.47 10.36
CA VAL A 118 3.24 5.94 10.27
C VAL A 118 4.60 6.53 9.88
N ALA A 119 5.71 5.99 10.40
CA ALA A 119 7.04 6.46 10.07
C ALA A 119 7.41 6.18 8.60
N VAL A 120 7.11 4.98 8.09
CA VAL A 120 7.29 4.64 6.66
C VAL A 120 6.45 5.55 5.77
N HIS A 121 5.18 5.76 6.13
CA HIS A 121 4.29 6.66 5.42
C HIS A 121 4.85 8.08 5.34
N LYS A 122 5.17 8.68 6.49
CA LYS A 122 5.67 10.06 6.57
C LYS A 122 7.07 10.22 5.96
N MET A 123 7.89 9.18 5.99
CA MET A 123 9.17 9.15 5.28
C MET A 123 8.96 9.37 3.77
N ALA A 124 8.02 8.64 3.17
CA ALA A 124 7.70 8.77 1.76
C ALA A 124 7.07 10.14 1.43
N VAL A 125 6.17 10.65 2.29
CA VAL A 125 5.62 12.02 2.20
C VAL A 125 6.75 13.07 2.15
N LEU A 126 7.68 13.00 3.10
CA LEU A 126 8.81 13.94 3.21
C LEU A 126 9.76 13.87 2.01
N LEU A 127 10.01 12.68 1.47
CA LEU A 127 10.88 12.51 0.31
C LEU A 127 10.20 12.99 -0.97
N PHE A 128 8.94 12.63 -1.17
CA PHE A 128 8.16 13.07 -2.33
C PHE A 128 8.02 14.60 -2.36
N GLY A 129 7.77 15.21 -1.20
CA GLY A 129 7.68 16.66 -1.05
C GLY A 129 8.96 17.44 -1.39
N GLN A 130 10.13 16.78 -1.47
CA GLN A 130 11.37 17.42 -1.94
C GLN A 130 11.41 17.59 -3.46
N GLY A 131 10.54 16.92 -4.21
CA GLY A 131 10.36 17.15 -5.65
C GLY A 131 11.61 16.86 -6.49
N HIS A 132 12.41 15.86 -6.12
CA HIS A 132 13.68 15.55 -6.79
C HIS A 132 13.52 15.28 -8.28
N ARG A 133 12.51 14.50 -8.68
CA ARG A 133 12.09 14.26 -10.07
C ARG A 133 13.26 14.00 -11.00
N VAL A 134 14.15 13.08 -10.63
CA VAL A 134 15.39 12.80 -11.39
C VAL A 134 15.08 12.40 -12.83
N HIS A 135 13.99 11.64 -13.05
CA HIS A 135 13.58 11.20 -14.38
C HIS A 135 13.36 12.36 -15.37
N ASP A 136 12.83 13.49 -14.91
CA ASP A 136 12.60 14.67 -15.77
C ASP A 136 13.89 15.42 -16.12
N LYS A 137 14.98 15.22 -15.36
CA LYS A 137 16.26 15.90 -15.56
C LYS A 137 17.11 15.23 -16.65
N GLU A 138 16.77 14.00 -17.03
CA GLU A 138 17.45 13.23 -18.07
C GLU A 138 17.00 13.67 -19.48
N PRO A 139 17.88 14.17 -20.36
CA PRO A 139 17.47 14.69 -21.67
C PRO A 139 16.73 13.69 -22.56
N LYS A 140 17.07 12.40 -22.43
CA LYS A 140 16.44 11.29 -23.17
C LYS A 140 14.96 11.08 -22.79
N ASN A 141 14.53 11.58 -21.64
CA ASN A 141 13.18 11.39 -21.09
C ASN A 141 12.23 12.55 -21.42
N ALA A 142 12.64 13.55 -22.21
CA ALA A 142 11.84 14.73 -22.51
C ALA A 142 10.45 14.41 -23.11
N THR A 143 10.33 13.30 -23.85
CA THR A 143 9.06 12.83 -24.45
C THR A 143 8.29 11.85 -23.57
N SER A 144 8.83 11.51 -22.40
CA SER A 144 8.27 10.59 -21.41
C SER A 144 8.45 11.14 -20.00
N SER A 145 8.26 12.45 -19.82
CA SER A 145 8.34 13.09 -18.49
C SER A 145 7.36 12.45 -17.50
N ILE A 146 7.61 12.62 -16.21
CA ILE A 146 6.75 12.12 -15.13
C ILE A 146 5.29 12.52 -15.35
N ASP A 147 5.05 13.77 -15.78
CA ASP A 147 3.70 14.27 -16.01
C ASP A 147 3.03 13.58 -17.21
N ILE A 148 3.76 13.41 -18.34
CA ILE A 148 3.25 12.70 -19.52
C ILE A 148 2.91 11.24 -19.17
N VAL A 149 3.79 10.59 -18.41
CA VAL A 149 3.63 9.18 -18.02
C VAL A 149 2.45 9.04 -17.05
N SER A 150 2.31 9.94 -16.08
CA SER A 150 1.22 9.89 -15.07
C SER A 150 -0.13 10.30 -15.65
N SER A 151 -0.13 11.24 -16.61
CA SER A 151 -1.33 11.70 -17.31
C SER A 151 -1.75 10.80 -18.48
N TRP A 152 -1.05 9.67 -18.69
CA TRP A 152 -1.28 8.82 -19.86
C TRP A 152 -2.70 8.27 -19.86
N GLN A 153 -3.36 8.35 -21.02
CA GLN A 153 -4.70 7.83 -21.22
C GLN A 153 -4.66 6.68 -22.22
N SER A 154 -5.36 5.60 -21.86
CA SER A 154 -5.61 4.49 -22.77
C SER A 154 -6.33 4.95 -24.05
N ARG A 155 -6.02 4.28 -25.17
CA ARG A 155 -6.76 4.47 -26.43
C ARG A 155 -8.05 3.64 -26.47
N LEU A 156 -8.18 2.62 -25.64
CA LEU A 156 -9.38 1.79 -25.45
C LEU A 156 -10.39 2.42 -24.47
N ASN A 157 -10.05 3.58 -23.92
CA ASN A 157 -10.72 4.25 -22.81
C ASN A 157 -12.08 4.90 -23.15
N ARG A 158 -12.72 4.51 -24.26
CA ARG A 158 -14.11 4.93 -24.52
C ARG A 158 -15.14 4.12 -23.75
N GLU A 159 -14.79 2.91 -23.30
CA GLU A 159 -15.73 1.98 -22.63
C GLU A 159 -15.12 1.19 -21.45
N ALA A 160 -13.83 1.34 -21.14
CA ALA A 160 -13.14 0.55 -20.12
C ALA A 160 -13.20 1.17 -18.71
N LEU A 161 -13.33 0.31 -17.69
CA LEU A 161 -13.29 0.62 -16.23
C LEU A 161 -11.90 1.08 -15.73
N ILE A 162 -11.06 1.69 -16.57
CA ILE A 162 -9.71 2.11 -16.19
C ILE A 162 -9.81 3.44 -15.43
N PRO A 163 -9.26 3.55 -14.22
CA PRO A 163 -9.26 4.79 -13.47
C PRO A 163 -8.64 5.92 -14.28
N PRO A 164 -9.18 7.15 -14.18
CA PRO A 164 -8.58 8.29 -14.85
C PRO A 164 -7.13 8.49 -14.36
N PRO A 165 -6.26 9.05 -15.21
CA PRO A 165 -4.89 9.34 -14.83
C PRO A 165 -4.80 10.17 -13.54
N GLY A 166 -3.78 9.91 -12.74
CA GLY A 166 -3.50 10.58 -11.48
C GLY A 166 -2.32 11.55 -11.56
N PRO A 167 -2.13 12.41 -10.54
CA PRO A 167 -0.98 13.31 -10.42
C PRO A 167 0.33 12.56 -10.10
N THR A 168 0.25 11.25 -9.81
CA THR A 168 1.39 10.38 -9.56
C THR A 168 1.01 8.93 -9.89
N LEU A 169 2.02 8.12 -10.18
CA LEU A 169 1.88 6.66 -10.32
C LEU A 169 2.15 5.89 -9.02
N PHE A 170 2.61 6.57 -7.97
CA PHE A 170 2.78 6.02 -6.63
C PHE A 170 1.45 6.04 -5.89
N GLU A 171 0.61 5.06 -6.18
CA GLU A 171 -0.71 4.95 -5.56
C GLU A 171 -1.06 3.50 -5.25
N HIS A 172 -1.78 3.30 -4.15
CA HIS A 172 -2.52 2.08 -3.89
C HIS A 172 -3.95 2.25 -4.39
N VAL A 173 -4.51 1.25 -5.08
CA VAL A 173 -5.82 1.33 -5.74
C VAL A 173 -6.98 1.78 -4.85
N SER A 174 -6.91 1.50 -3.55
CA SER A 174 -7.96 1.76 -2.56
C SER A 174 -7.73 3.05 -1.75
N TYR A 175 -6.60 3.73 -1.95
CA TYR A 175 -6.17 4.91 -1.18
C TYR A 175 -5.94 6.10 -2.12
N GLY A 176 -6.99 6.43 -2.89
CA GLY A 176 -6.99 7.51 -3.89
C GLY A 176 -7.66 8.80 -3.43
N ALA A 177 -8.02 8.93 -2.14
CA ALA A 177 -8.82 10.03 -1.61
C ALA A 177 -7.97 11.28 -1.33
N ARG A 178 -7.20 11.72 -2.33
CA ARG A 178 -6.15 12.75 -2.20
C ARG A 178 -6.67 14.09 -1.70
N ASP A 179 -7.93 14.43 -2.00
CA ASP A 179 -8.52 15.71 -1.61
C ASP A 179 -8.86 15.80 -0.11
N GLN A 180 -8.98 14.67 0.59
CA GLN A 180 -9.23 14.63 2.03
C GLN A 180 -7.97 14.33 2.86
N TYR A 181 -6.85 14.01 2.21
CA TYR A 181 -5.60 13.68 2.88
C TYR A 181 -4.88 14.96 3.36
N PRO A 182 -4.31 15.00 4.59
CA PRO A 182 -3.66 16.18 5.14
C PRO A 182 -2.51 16.74 4.29
N ASP A 183 -1.68 15.86 3.72
CA ASP A 183 -0.57 16.15 2.82
C ASP A 183 -0.93 15.83 1.35
N GLY A 184 -2.22 15.64 1.06
CA GLY A 184 -2.79 15.52 -0.28
C GLY A 184 -2.24 14.35 -1.08
N VAL A 185 -1.63 14.64 -2.24
CA VAL A 185 -1.02 13.61 -3.09
C VAL A 185 0.12 12.88 -2.39
N ALA A 186 0.83 13.53 -1.47
CA ALA A 186 1.97 12.92 -0.80
C ALA A 186 1.53 11.77 0.12
N ASP A 187 0.37 11.85 0.77
CA ASP A 187 -0.18 10.73 1.55
C ASP A 187 -0.48 9.51 0.66
N ALA A 188 -0.93 9.71 -0.59
CA ALA A 188 -1.12 8.59 -1.52
C ALA A 188 0.22 7.87 -1.81
N VAL A 189 1.32 8.64 -1.92
CA VAL A 189 2.68 8.09 -2.02
C VAL A 189 3.08 7.36 -0.73
N GLY A 190 2.68 7.88 0.43
CA GLY A 190 2.87 7.23 1.73
C GLY A 190 2.23 5.84 1.80
N TYR A 191 0.94 5.74 1.43
CA TYR A 191 0.23 4.45 1.38
C TYR A 191 0.84 3.49 0.35
N TRP A 192 1.27 4.01 -0.79
CA TRP A 192 2.00 3.21 -1.78
C TRP A 192 3.31 2.66 -1.19
N ALA A 193 4.10 3.49 -0.50
CA ALA A 193 5.35 3.07 0.11
C ALA A 193 5.15 2.02 1.21
N GLU A 194 4.11 2.15 2.04
CA GLU A 194 3.73 1.10 3.01
C GLU A 194 3.40 -0.22 2.31
N ASN A 195 2.62 -0.18 1.24
CA ASN A 195 2.28 -1.37 0.48
C ASN A 195 3.51 -2.07 -0.13
N ILE A 196 4.48 -1.28 -0.62
CA ILE A 196 5.72 -1.84 -1.15
C ILE A 196 6.59 -2.38 -0.02
N ILE A 197 6.89 -1.57 1.01
CA ILE A 197 7.87 -1.89 2.05
C ILE A 197 7.33 -2.95 3.01
N LEU A 198 6.14 -2.75 3.58
CA LEU A 198 5.56 -3.61 4.61
C LEU A 198 4.73 -4.76 4.02
N GLY A 199 4.34 -4.66 2.75
CA GLY A 199 3.50 -5.65 2.05
C GLY A 199 2.01 -5.31 2.06
N GLY A 200 1.64 -4.18 2.63
CA GLY A 200 0.29 -3.62 2.61
C GLY A 200 0.22 -2.35 3.45
N VAL A 201 -0.83 -1.56 3.26
CA VAL A 201 -1.16 -0.49 4.23
C VAL A 201 -1.61 -1.16 5.52
N VAL A 202 -0.98 -0.80 6.63
CA VAL A 202 -1.22 -1.44 7.93
C VAL A 202 -2.38 -0.77 8.65
N LEU A 203 -3.32 -1.58 9.12
CA LEU A 203 -4.61 -1.17 9.69
C LEU A 203 -4.83 -1.84 11.04
N PHE A 204 -5.66 -1.21 11.87
CA PHE A 204 -5.90 -1.62 13.25
C PHE A 204 -7.40 -1.75 13.51
N ASP A 205 -7.77 -2.69 14.37
CA ASP A 205 -9.14 -2.81 14.84
C ASP A 205 -9.41 -1.76 15.92
N ARG A 206 -10.27 -0.79 15.59
CA ARG A 206 -10.71 0.29 16.48
C ARG A 206 -12.13 0.05 17.00
N SER A 207 -12.62 -1.19 16.96
CA SER A 207 -14.03 -1.49 17.24
C SER A 207 -14.42 -1.31 18.69
N GLU A 208 -13.49 -1.62 19.59
CA GLU A 208 -13.60 -1.52 21.03
C GLU A 208 -12.25 -1.12 21.65
N ALA A 209 -12.26 -0.87 22.96
CA ALA A 209 -11.02 -0.74 23.74
C ALA A 209 -10.56 -2.15 24.12
N TRP A 210 -9.40 -2.55 23.61
CA TRP A 210 -8.81 -3.85 23.85
C TRP A 210 -8.09 -3.93 25.19
N ASP A 211 -8.12 -5.10 25.80
CA ASP A 211 -7.49 -5.40 27.09
C ASP A 211 -6.76 -6.74 26.97
N ASP A 212 -5.44 -6.74 27.15
CA ASP A 212 -4.59 -7.92 26.91
C ASP A 212 -5.02 -9.16 27.72
N GLU A 213 -5.71 -8.99 28.85
CA GLU A 213 -6.14 -10.11 29.71
C GLU A 213 -7.57 -10.61 29.38
N ARG A 214 -8.50 -9.70 29.10
CA ARG A 214 -9.94 -10.02 28.96
C ARG A 214 -10.41 -10.09 27.52
N THR A 215 -9.94 -9.18 26.68
CA THR A 215 -10.33 -9.03 25.28
C THR A 215 -9.08 -8.64 24.49
N PRO A 216 -8.22 -9.62 24.15
CA PRO A 216 -6.94 -9.32 23.51
C PRO A 216 -7.16 -8.65 22.16
N GLU A 217 -6.36 -7.62 21.88
CA GLU A 217 -6.40 -6.91 20.60
C GLU A 217 -6.16 -7.90 19.44
N PRO A 218 -6.94 -7.86 18.35
CA PRO A 218 -6.64 -8.63 17.16
C PRO A 218 -5.25 -8.28 16.61
N ASN A 219 -4.59 -9.22 15.94
CA ASN A 219 -3.40 -8.88 15.14
C ASN A 219 -3.71 -7.80 14.11
N VAL A 220 -2.67 -7.09 13.69
CA VAL A 220 -2.75 -6.06 12.67
C VAL A 220 -3.33 -6.60 11.37
N TYR A 221 -4.03 -5.72 10.66
CA TYR A 221 -4.54 -6.00 9.33
C TYR A 221 -3.66 -5.35 8.28
N LEU A 222 -3.52 -5.97 7.12
CA LEU A 222 -2.84 -5.41 5.97
C LEU A 222 -3.80 -5.32 4.79
N HIS A 223 -3.70 -4.22 4.06
CA HIS A 223 -4.32 -4.07 2.76
C HIS A 223 -3.23 -4.11 1.70
N SER A 224 -3.04 -5.27 1.10
CA SER A 224 -2.09 -5.45 0.00
C SER A 224 -2.72 -5.04 -1.32
N ASP A 225 -1.91 -4.47 -2.19
CA ASP A 225 -2.26 -4.16 -3.58
C ASP A 225 -1.40 -4.96 -4.56
N ARG A 226 -0.81 -6.08 -4.14
CA ARG A 226 0.12 -6.84 -4.98
C ARG A 226 -0.59 -7.84 -5.88
N ASP A 227 -0.09 -8.00 -7.11
CA ASP A 227 -0.61 -9.03 -7.99
C ASP A 227 -0.36 -10.42 -7.38
N GLY A 228 -1.40 -11.25 -7.36
CA GLY A 228 -1.28 -12.63 -6.86
C GLY A 228 -1.34 -12.78 -5.35
N VAL A 229 -1.59 -11.71 -4.60
CA VAL A 229 -1.81 -11.77 -3.14
C VAL A 229 -3.32 -11.76 -2.85
N THR A 230 -3.92 -10.61 -2.60
CA THR A 230 -5.38 -10.44 -2.48
C THR A 230 -5.70 -8.95 -2.52
N PHE A 231 -6.89 -8.57 -2.99
CA PHE A 231 -7.38 -7.19 -2.86
C PHE A 231 -8.04 -6.90 -1.52
N ARG A 232 -8.30 -7.94 -0.72
CA ARG A 232 -9.04 -7.81 0.52
C ARG A 232 -8.10 -7.46 1.65
N VAL A 233 -8.61 -6.69 2.60
CA VAL A 233 -7.93 -6.49 3.87
C VAL A 233 -7.83 -7.83 4.58
N TRP A 234 -6.65 -8.17 5.07
CA TRP A 234 -6.37 -9.46 5.70
C TRP A 234 -5.70 -9.29 7.06
N GLN A 235 -6.13 -10.09 8.03
CA GLN A 235 -5.51 -10.12 9.35
C GLN A 235 -4.20 -10.93 9.30
N ALA A 236 -3.12 -10.39 9.88
CA ALA A 236 -1.87 -11.11 10.04
C ALA A 236 -2.05 -12.35 10.95
N LEU A 237 -1.34 -13.42 10.63
CA LEU A 237 -1.19 -14.56 11.54
C LEU A 237 -0.30 -14.19 12.72
N ASP A 238 -0.44 -14.92 13.82
CA ASP A 238 0.40 -14.73 15.01
C ASP A 238 1.89 -14.84 14.64
N GLU A 239 2.25 -15.82 13.81
CA GLU A 239 3.64 -16.00 13.38
C GLU A 239 4.14 -14.89 12.46
N GLN A 240 3.26 -14.30 11.65
CA GLN A 240 3.62 -13.17 10.77
C GLN A 240 3.84 -11.90 11.58
N GLN A 241 2.94 -11.62 12.53
CA GLN A 241 3.07 -10.47 13.42
C GLN A 241 4.29 -10.63 14.34
N GLN A 242 4.50 -11.81 14.91
CA GLN A 242 5.66 -12.06 15.78
C GLN A 242 6.97 -11.94 15.00
N ALA A 243 7.06 -12.49 13.79
CA ALA A 243 8.25 -12.34 12.96
C ALA A 243 8.56 -10.87 12.65
N LEU A 244 7.52 -10.06 12.39
CA LEU A 244 7.67 -8.61 12.22
C LEU A 244 8.18 -7.96 13.50
N VAL A 245 7.59 -8.24 14.65
CA VAL A 245 8.01 -7.70 15.95
C VAL A 245 9.46 -8.08 16.26
N ASP A 246 9.84 -9.34 16.08
CA ASP A 246 11.20 -9.83 16.33
C ASP A 246 12.21 -9.08 15.45
N PHE A 247 11.87 -8.83 14.19
CA PHE A 247 12.67 -8.02 13.29
C PHE A 247 12.78 -6.56 13.76
N LEU A 248 11.66 -5.94 14.15
CA LEU A 248 11.62 -4.55 14.64
C LEU A 248 12.46 -4.38 15.91
N LEU A 249 12.44 -5.36 16.82
CA LEU A 249 13.18 -5.33 18.08
C LEU A 249 14.64 -5.80 17.96
N SER A 250 15.05 -6.31 16.79
CA SER A 250 16.40 -6.83 16.61
C SER A 250 17.49 -5.76 16.77
N SER A 251 18.54 -6.07 17.54
CA SER A 251 19.67 -5.15 17.78
C SER A 251 20.69 -5.13 16.64
N SER A 252 20.62 -6.10 15.75
CA SER A 252 21.38 -6.14 14.50
C SER A 252 20.49 -6.86 13.48
N PRO A 253 20.12 -6.22 12.36
CA PRO A 253 19.24 -6.80 11.35
C PRO A 253 19.98 -7.86 10.49
N VAL A 254 20.68 -8.80 11.15
CA VAL A 254 21.36 -9.95 10.53
C VAL A 254 20.36 -11.09 10.26
N GLY A 255 19.09 -10.93 10.66
CA GLY A 255 18.00 -11.82 10.30
C GLY A 255 17.37 -11.43 8.95
N THR A 256 16.74 -12.40 8.28
CA THR A 256 15.92 -12.14 7.10
C THR A 256 14.74 -11.25 7.48
N CYS A 257 14.69 -10.04 6.91
CA CYS A 257 13.54 -9.16 7.03
C CYS A 257 12.27 -9.91 6.58
N PRO A 258 11.19 -9.94 7.40
CA PRO A 258 9.94 -10.62 7.03
C PRO A 258 9.12 -9.84 6.01
N CYS A 259 9.52 -8.59 5.72
CA CYS A 259 8.83 -7.71 4.80
C CYS A 259 9.34 -7.89 3.36
N PRO A 260 8.46 -7.75 2.34
CA PRO A 260 7.04 -7.42 2.47
C PRO A 260 6.25 -8.64 2.98
N LEU A 261 5.31 -8.40 3.91
CA LEU A 261 4.40 -9.45 4.36
C LEU A 261 3.41 -9.79 3.23
N ALA A 262 3.07 -11.06 3.08
CA ALA A 262 2.13 -11.51 2.07
C ALA A 262 1.04 -12.38 2.69
N ALA A 263 -0.20 -12.20 2.22
CA ALA A 263 -1.31 -13.06 2.61
C ALA A 263 -1.11 -14.47 2.03
N SER A 264 -1.45 -15.47 2.83
CA SER A 264 -1.55 -16.87 2.40
C SER A 264 -2.99 -17.36 2.49
N ASP A 265 -3.22 -18.58 2.05
CA ASP A 265 -4.47 -19.31 2.24
C ASP A 265 -4.80 -19.57 3.72
N LYS A 266 -3.79 -19.52 4.60
CA LYS A 266 -3.95 -19.62 6.06
C LYS A 266 -4.46 -18.34 6.70
N ASN A 267 -4.27 -17.18 6.09
CA ASN A 267 -4.89 -15.96 6.59
C ASN A 267 -6.40 -16.06 6.31
N LEU A 268 -7.21 -16.42 7.31
CA LEU A 268 -8.62 -16.71 7.08
C LEU A 268 -9.56 -15.53 7.33
N THR A 269 -9.12 -14.55 8.10
CA THR A 269 -9.89 -13.31 8.35
C THR A 269 -9.66 -12.35 7.19
N ARG A 270 -10.73 -12.08 6.44
CA ARG A 270 -10.74 -11.19 5.28
C ARG A 270 -11.88 -10.18 5.39
N ILE A 271 -11.59 -8.93 5.06
CA ILE A 271 -12.55 -7.84 5.04
C ILE A 271 -12.53 -7.23 3.63
N ASN A 272 -13.72 -7.03 3.05
CA ASN A 272 -13.82 -6.27 1.81
C ASN A 272 -13.42 -4.83 2.10
N PRO A 273 -12.55 -4.19 1.29
CA PRO A 273 -12.08 -2.84 1.54
C PRO A 273 -13.20 -1.82 1.81
N GLU A 274 -14.35 -1.95 1.15
CA GLU A 274 -15.49 -1.05 1.31
C GLU A 274 -16.15 -1.16 2.70
N GLY A 275 -16.07 -2.33 3.32
CA GLY A 275 -16.61 -2.59 4.66
C GLY A 275 -15.59 -2.43 5.79
N ALA A 276 -14.33 -2.08 5.49
CA ALA A 276 -13.30 -1.94 6.51
C ALA A 276 -13.63 -0.83 7.51
N THR A 277 -14.02 0.35 7.02
CA THR A 277 -14.43 1.48 7.87
C THR A 277 -15.66 1.17 8.71
N GLU A 278 -16.67 0.47 8.15
CA GLU A 278 -17.87 0.04 8.88
C GLU A 278 -17.55 -0.95 10.01
N LYS A 279 -16.57 -1.84 9.78
CA LYS A 279 -16.01 -2.74 10.80
C LYS A 279 -15.01 -2.07 11.74
N LYS A 280 -14.80 -0.78 11.60
CA LYS A 280 -13.82 0.02 12.35
C LYS A 280 -12.38 -0.52 12.23
N VAL A 281 -12.04 -1.11 11.09
CA VAL A 281 -10.67 -1.50 10.74
C VAL A 281 -10.06 -0.43 9.86
N TYR A 282 -9.27 0.46 10.47
CA TYR A 282 -8.59 1.57 9.81
C TYR A 282 -7.41 2.06 10.66
N ARG A 283 -6.42 2.69 10.04
CA ARG A 283 -5.40 3.45 10.77
C ARG A 283 -5.92 4.86 11.02
N ASP A 284 -6.27 5.56 9.94
CA ASP A 284 -6.81 6.91 9.95
C ASP A 284 -8.26 6.90 9.46
N ILE A 285 -9.17 7.60 10.14
CA ILE A 285 -10.60 7.59 9.76
C ILE A 285 -10.86 8.17 8.37
N TRP A 286 -9.95 9.03 7.90
CA TRP A 286 -9.96 9.68 6.60
C TRP A 286 -9.14 8.92 5.54
N GLU A 287 -8.61 7.71 5.81
CA GLU A 287 -7.74 7.01 4.85
C GLU A 287 -8.45 6.56 3.56
N ARG A 288 -9.77 6.38 3.60
CA ARG A 288 -10.61 5.99 2.45
C ARG A 288 -11.78 6.94 2.27
N GLU A 289 -12.27 7.04 1.05
CA GLU A 289 -13.55 7.70 0.79
C GLU A 289 -14.66 6.99 1.58
N PRO A 290 -15.60 7.74 2.18
CA PRO A 290 -16.78 7.15 2.79
C PRO A 290 -17.53 6.26 1.79
N PRO A 291 -18.14 5.15 2.24
CA PRO A 291 -18.89 4.27 1.35
C PRO A 291 -19.97 5.07 0.62
N ASN A 292 -19.78 5.26 -0.69
CA ASN A 292 -20.67 6.08 -1.49
C ASN A 292 -21.99 5.31 -1.69
N ARG A 293 -23.09 5.80 -1.10
CA ARG A 293 -24.43 5.14 -1.19
C ARG A 293 -24.93 5.00 -2.63
N ARG A 294 -24.40 5.79 -3.56
CA ARG A 294 -24.61 5.64 -5.01
C ARG A 294 -23.44 4.86 -5.58
N GLY A 295 -23.73 3.62 -5.99
CA GLY A 295 -22.72 2.64 -6.37
C GLY A 295 -21.81 3.10 -7.50
N GLY A 296 -20.68 3.71 -7.14
CA GLY A 296 -19.55 3.90 -8.02
C GLY A 296 -19.08 2.55 -8.52
N PHE A 297 -19.02 2.41 -9.84
CA PHE A 297 -18.76 1.16 -10.57
C PHE A 297 -17.42 0.48 -10.23
N GLY A 298 -16.50 1.14 -9.51
CA GLY A 298 -15.24 0.54 -9.06
C GLY A 298 -15.42 -0.61 -8.05
N ALA A 299 -16.50 -0.58 -7.24
CA ALA A 299 -16.72 -1.52 -6.14
C ALA A 299 -17.79 -2.59 -6.43
N ARG A 300 -18.74 -2.34 -7.35
CA ARG A 300 -19.79 -3.32 -7.69
C ARG A 300 -19.31 -4.42 -8.64
N GLY A 301 -18.22 -4.22 -9.38
CA GLY A 301 -17.69 -5.21 -10.32
C GLY A 301 -16.84 -6.31 -9.67
N LEU A 302 -16.19 -6.02 -8.54
CA LEU A 302 -15.26 -6.95 -7.86
C LEU A 302 -15.88 -7.64 -6.64
N GLY A 303 -16.91 -7.05 -6.02
CA GLY A 303 -17.48 -7.52 -4.75
C GLY A 303 -18.24 -8.85 -4.78
N GLY A 304 -18.41 -9.49 -5.94
CA GLY A 304 -19.17 -10.74 -6.08
C GLY A 304 -18.44 -11.89 -6.77
N CYS A 305 -17.34 -11.62 -7.48
CA CYS A 305 -16.60 -12.66 -8.19
C CYS A 305 -15.28 -12.97 -7.47
N ILE A 306 -15.03 -14.26 -7.18
CA ILE A 306 -13.68 -14.73 -6.87
C ILE A 306 -12.82 -14.50 -8.10
N MET A 307 -12.00 -13.47 -8.04
CA MET A 307 -10.99 -13.21 -9.06
C MET A 307 -9.78 -14.13 -8.83
N ARG A 308 -9.43 -14.43 -7.56
CA ARG A 308 -8.33 -15.33 -7.19
C ARG A 308 -8.64 -16.18 -5.95
N PRO A 309 -8.08 -17.42 -5.84
CA PRO A 309 -8.30 -18.29 -4.67
C PRO A 309 -8.00 -17.63 -3.32
N LEU A 310 -6.97 -16.78 -3.25
CA LEU A 310 -6.53 -16.11 -2.02
C LEU A 310 -7.46 -14.99 -1.54
N ASP A 311 -8.39 -14.52 -2.38
CA ASP A 311 -9.40 -13.55 -1.98
C ASP A 311 -10.46 -14.18 -1.06
N TYR A 312 -10.73 -15.47 -1.24
CA TYR A 312 -11.75 -16.20 -0.48
C TYR A 312 -11.24 -17.58 -0.08
N PRO A 313 -10.23 -17.67 0.80
CA PRO A 313 -9.57 -18.94 1.11
C PRO A 313 -10.54 -20.00 1.66
N LYS A 314 -11.60 -19.59 2.38
CA LYS A 314 -12.65 -20.48 2.91
C LYS A 314 -13.62 -21.00 1.85
N GLU A 315 -13.76 -20.32 0.72
CA GLU A 315 -14.83 -20.54 -0.26
C GLU A 315 -14.28 -20.74 -1.68
N ALA A 316 -12.95 -20.83 -1.81
CA ALA A 316 -12.24 -20.75 -3.07
C ALA A 316 -12.79 -21.76 -4.08
N LEU A 317 -12.93 -23.04 -3.70
CA LEU A 317 -13.40 -24.09 -4.61
C LEU A 317 -14.87 -23.92 -5.03
N SER A 318 -15.79 -23.64 -4.10
CA SER A 318 -17.23 -23.61 -4.40
C SER A 318 -17.66 -22.36 -5.16
N LYS A 319 -16.99 -21.23 -4.96
CA LYS A 319 -17.31 -19.96 -5.63
C LYS A 319 -16.45 -19.72 -6.89
N LEU A 320 -15.27 -20.33 -7.05
CA LEU A 320 -14.51 -20.32 -8.33
C LEU A 320 -15.35 -20.93 -9.46
N GLU A 321 -16.06 -22.03 -9.20
CA GLU A 321 -16.95 -22.65 -10.19
C GLU A 321 -18.09 -21.71 -10.62
N SER A 322 -18.67 -20.95 -9.69
CA SER A 322 -19.70 -19.95 -9.99
C SER A 322 -19.15 -18.78 -10.81
N CYS A 323 -17.91 -18.35 -10.54
CA CYS A 323 -17.27 -17.25 -11.27
C CYS A 323 -16.81 -17.66 -12.67
N LEU A 324 -16.28 -18.88 -12.83
CA LEU A 324 -15.95 -19.45 -14.14
C LEU A 324 -17.21 -19.59 -15.02
N LYS A 325 -18.35 -19.96 -14.43
CA LYS A 325 -19.65 -19.97 -15.14
C LYS A 325 -20.10 -18.57 -15.55
N TYR A 326 -19.88 -17.56 -14.70
CA TYR A 326 -20.18 -16.17 -15.01
C TYR A 326 -19.30 -15.64 -16.16
N TYR A 327 -17.98 -15.84 -16.11
CA TYR A 327 -17.05 -15.42 -17.16
C TYR A 327 -17.27 -16.16 -18.49
N ALA A 328 -17.60 -17.46 -18.45
CA ALA A 328 -17.94 -18.22 -19.66
C ALA A 328 -19.20 -17.67 -20.37
N ALA A 329 -20.15 -17.10 -19.61
CA ALA A 329 -21.35 -16.47 -20.17
C ALA A 329 -21.07 -15.11 -20.85
N PHE A 330 -19.95 -14.46 -20.53
CA PHE A 330 -19.48 -13.26 -21.24
C PHE A 330 -18.57 -13.57 -22.44
N GLN A 331 -18.14 -14.82 -22.60
CA GLN A 331 -17.34 -15.27 -23.74
C GLN A 331 -18.17 -15.91 -24.87
N THR A 332 -19.51 -15.96 -24.79
CA THR A 332 -20.32 -16.37 -25.94
C THR A 332 -20.13 -15.37 -27.09
N PRO A 333 -19.67 -15.82 -28.28
CA PRO A 333 -19.50 -14.93 -29.41
C PRO A 333 -20.86 -14.38 -29.82
N VAL A 334 -20.89 -13.08 -30.14
CA VAL A 334 -22.02 -12.42 -30.79
C VAL A 334 -22.45 -13.29 -31.97
N ARG A 335 -23.64 -13.90 -31.87
CA ARG A 335 -24.26 -14.59 -33.00
C ARG A 335 -24.36 -13.60 -34.14
N GLU A 336 -23.71 -13.92 -35.25
CA GLU A 336 -23.94 -13.29 -36.55
C GLU A 336 -25.45 -13.21 -36.81
N LYS A 337 -26.01 -12.01 -36.68
CA LYS A 337 -27.29 -11.71 -37.30
C LYS A 337 -26.97 -11.34 -38.73
N GLY A 338 -27.31 -12.25 -39.63
CA GLY A 338 -27.13 -12.13 -41.07
C GLY A 338 -27.60 -10.78 -41.61
N GLY A 339 -26.79 -10.24 -42.50
CA GLY A 339 -27.08 -9.09 -43.33
C GLY A 339 -26.14 -9.15 -44.52
N VAL A 340 -26.67 -9.65 -45.62
CA VAL A 340 -26.05 -9.71 -46.95
C VAL A 340 -25.45 -8.35 -47.30
N LEU A 341 -24.16 -8.31 -47.66
CA LEU A 341 -23.66 -7.34 -48.63
C LEU A 341 -22.69 -8.04 -49.59
N GLU A 342 -23.20 -8.22 -50.80
CA GLU A 342 -22.47 -8.55 -52.01
C GLU A 342 -21.43 -7.46 -52.34
N ASN A 343 -20.36 -7.90 -53.02
CA ASN A 343 -19.52 -7.17 -53.98
C ASN A 343 -18.90 -5.84 -53.53
N PHE A 344 -17.56 -5.77 -53.54
CA PHE A 344 -16.84 -4.94 -54.51
C PHE A 344 -15.44 -5.52 -54.74
N ALA A 345 -15.13 -5.68 -56.03
CA ALA A 345 -13.81 -5.98 -56.57
C ALA A 345 -12.89 -4.75 -56.53
#